data_AF-J4ULR2-F1
#
_entry.id   AF-J4ULR2-F1
#
_cell.length_a   1.000
_cell.length_b   1.000
_cell.length_c   1.000
_cell.angle_alpha   90.00
_cell.angle_beta   90.00
_cell.angle_gamma   90.00
#
_symmetry.space_group_name_H-M   'P 1'
#
loop_
_entity.id
_entity.type
_entity.pdbx_description
1 polymer ?
#
loop_
_entity_poly.entity_id
_entity_poly.type
_entity_poly.pdbx_seq_one_letter_code
_entity_poly.pdbx_strand_id
1 'polypeptide(L)'
;MRIQDVLESKKEDDKFAFLQRHYEMMKDFKLKSQRKIDFEEKSKNANEQKNATDKQSKEYAESLEKMRALSIAARIARGEEISRAQVDFLNFNYPEMLNDASVVNHKIQSAFKLLDESQNRKEAEEMLQKIDSKLLTMPYGSGEDTVFDHAMQIISKKN
;
A
#
# COMPACT_ATOMS: atom_id res chain seq x y z
N MET A 1 42.92 -43.30 46.36
CA MET A 1 44.36 -43.50 46.09
C MET A 1 44.81 -42.34 45.21
N ARG A 2 45.72 -41.50 45.69
CA ARG A 2 46.21 -40.32 44.95
C ARG A 2 47.24 -40.80 43.90
N ILE A 3 47.42 -40.04 42.81
CA ILE A 3 48.39 -40.37 41.75
C ILE A 3 49.81 -40.53 42.33
N GLN A 4 50.16 -39.74 43.35
CA GLN A 4 51.43 -39.82 44.07
C GLN A 4 51.63 -41.18 44.74
N ASP A 5 50.59 -41.74 45.37
CA ASP A 5 50.66 -43.03 46.08
C ASP A 5 50.94 -44.23 45.13
N VAL A 6 50.56 -44.12 43.84
CA VAL A 6 50.76 -45.18 42.84
C VAL A 6 52.13 -45.05 42.16
N LEU A 7 52.62 -43.83 41.94
CA LEU A 7 53.95 -43.58 41.37
C LEU A 7 55.09 -43.96 42.33
N GLU A 8 54.83 -44.00 43.64
CA GLU A 8 55.78 -44.45 44.68
C GLU A 8 55.76 -45.96 44.95
N SER A 9 54.80 -46.72 44.37
CA SER A 9 54.69 -48.18 44.50
C SER A 9 55.89 -48.93 43.91
N LYS A 10 56.34 -50.04 44.52
CA LYS A 10 57.43 -50.88 43.96
C LYS A 10 56.98 -51.88 42.87
N LYS A 11 55.69 -51.91 42.52
CA LYS A 11 55.14 -52.83 41.52
C LYS A 11 55.00 -52.12 40.18
N GLU A 12 55.86 -52.48 39.22
CA GLU A 12 55.93 -51.82 37.90
C GLU A 12 54.70 -52.09 37.03
N ASP A 13 54.11 -53.28 37.11
CA ASP A 13 52.90 -53.64 36.34
C ASP A 13 51.68 -52.79 36.73
N ASP A 14 51.49 -52.54 38.04
CA ASP A 14 50.42 -51.71 38.57
C ASP A 14 50.59 -50.23 38.13
N LYS A 15 51.83 -49.77 38.00
CA LYS A 15 52.16 -48.43 37.49
C LYS A 15 51.84 -48.29 36.01
N PHE A 16 52.20 -49.29 35.20
CA PHE A 16 51.93 -49.27 33.77
C PHE A 16 50.43 -49.28 33.47
N ALA A 17 49.67 -50.18 34.11
CA ALA A 17 48.22 -50.25 33.97
C ALA A 17 47.53 -48.94 34.41
N PHE A 18 48.02 -48.32 35.49
CA PHE A 18 47.52 -47.02 35.95
C PHE A 18 47.83 -45.89 34.97
N LEU A 19 49.06 -45.82 34.45
CA LEU A 19 49.47 -44.82 33.46
C LEU A 19 48.71 -44.96 32.14
N GLN A 20 48.48 -46.20 31.68
CA GLN A 20 47.68 -46.47 30.49
C GLN A 20 46.23 -46.01 30.68
N ARG A 21 45.61 -46.35 31.82
CA ARG A 21 44.26 -45.89 32.18
C ARG A 21 44.18 -44.36 32.30
N HIS A 22 45.22 -43.73 32.84
CA HIS A 22 45.30 -42.28 32.94
C HIS A 22 45.42 -41.64 31.55
N TYR A 23 46.22 -42.21 30.66
CA TYR A 23 46.37 -41.74 29.28
C TYR A 23 45.06 -41.85 28.50
N GLU A 24 44.35 -42.97 28.61
CA GLU A 24 43.02 -43.17 28.01
C GLU A 24 42.00 -42.17 28.56
N MET A 25 41.99 -41.95 29.88
CA MET A 25 41.13 -40.94 30.52
C MET A 25 41.43 -39.52 30.02
N MET A 26 42.70 -39.17 29.86
CA MET A 26 43.12 -37.88 29.31
C MET A 26 42.76 -37.73 27.84
N LYS A 27 42.84 -38.81 27.05
CA LYS A 27 42.40 -38.84 25.65
C LYS A 27 40.90 -38.60 25.54
N ASP A 28 40.10 -39.27 26.36
CA ASP A 28 38.64 -39.10 26.42
C ASP A 28 38.25 -37.69 26.90
N PHE A 29 38.98 -37.14 27.87
CA PHE A 29 38.76 -35.78 28.34
C PHE A 29 39.01 -34.74 27.24
N LYS A 30 40.13 -34.89 26.50
CA LYS A 30 40.44 -34.04 25.34
C LYS A 30 39.38 -34.14 24.24
N LEU A 31 38.94 -35.36 23.91
CA LEU A 31 37.86 -35.60 22.94
C LEU A 31 36.53 -34.95 23.36
N LYS A 32 36.14 -35.09 24.64
CA LYS A 32 34.94 -34.44 25.17
C LYS A 32 35.05 -32.91 25.17
N SER A 33 36.22 -32.37 25.51
CA SER A 33 36.48 -30.93 25.46
C SER A 33 36.38 -30.40 24.03
N GLN A 34 36.98 -31.10 23.05
CA GLN A 34 36.92 -30.71 21.65
C GLN A 34 35.49 -30.73 21.13
N ARG A 35 34.70 -31.77 21.43
CA ARG A 35 33.28 -31.83 21.05
C ARG A 35 32.45 -30.68 21.62
N LYS A 36 32.76 -30.21 22.83
CA LYS A 36 32.09 -29.03 23.41
C LYS A 36 32.43 -27.76 22.63
N ILE A 37 33.70 -27.57 22.29
CA ILE A 37 34.16 -26.43 21.48
C ILE A 37 33.49 -26.46 20.09
N ASP A 38 33.50 -27.62 19.41
CA ASP A 38 32.89 -27.76 18.08
C ASP A 38 31.36 -27.52 18.11
N PHE A 39 30.69 -27.91 19.20
CA PHE A 39 29.26 -27.65 19.39
C PHE A 39 28.98 -26.15 19.65
N GLU A 40 29.80 -25.50 20.47
CA GLU A 40 29.72 -24.06 20.71
C GLU A 40 29.99 -23.25 19.42
N GLU A 41 30.97 -23.63 18.61
CA GLU A 41 31.23 -22.98 17.32
C GLU A 41 30.09 -23.20 16.32
N LYS A 42 29.55 -24.42 16.21
CA LYS A 42 28.40 -24.70 15.34
C LYS A 42 27.16 -23.92 15.77
N SER A 43 26.91 -23.79 17.07
CA SER A 43 25.78 -23.01 17.58
C SER A 43 25.95 -21.51 17.38
N LYS A 44 27.18 -20.97 17.51
CA LYS A 44 27.50 -19.57 17.16
C LYS A 44 27.25 -19.30 15.68
N ASN A 45 27.78 -20.14 14.80
CA ASN A 45 27.59 -19.99 13.34
C ASN A 45 26.11 -20.09 12.94
N ALA A 46 25.34 -21.00 13.56
CA ALA A 46 23.90 -21.10 13.30
C ALA A 46 23.11 -19.86 13.78
N ASN A 47 23.50 -19.25 14.90
CA ASN A 47 22.90 -18.01 15.37
C ASN A 47 23.28 -16.82 14.47
N GLU A 48 24.51 -16.75 13.98
CA GLU A 48 24.93 -15.72 13.02
C GLU A 48 24.16 -15.80 11.70
N GLN A 49 23.92 -17.01 11.18
CA GLN A 49 23.09 -17.21 9.99
C GLN A 49 21.63 -16.80 10.23
N LYS A 50 21.03 -17.16 11.37
CA LYS A 50 19.68 -16.71 11.74
C LYS A 50 19.60 -15.17 11.86
N ASN A 51 20.59 -14.55 12.49
CA ASN A 51 20.65 -13.11 12.61
C ASN A 51 20.80 -12.41 11.25
N ALA A 52 21.56 -13.01 10.32
CA ALA A 52 21.71 -12.49 8.96
C ALA A 52 20.39 -12.58 8.17
N THR A 53 19.66 -13.69 8.25
CA THR A 53 18.34 -13.85 7.61
C THR A 53 17.28 -12.94 8.22
N ASP A 54 17.30 -12.74 9.54
CA ASP A 54 16.40 -11.80 10.22
C ASP A 54 16.69 -10.36 9.84
N LYS A 55 17.98 -10.01 9.69
CA LYS A 55 18.40 -8.68 9.23
C LYS A 55 17.94 -8.41 7.79
N GLN A 56 18.12 -9.35 6.88
CA GLN A 56 17.64 -9.23 5.49
C GLN A 56 16.11 -9.12 5.42
N SER A 57 15.39 -9.88 6.25
CA SER A 57 13.93 -9.83 6.30
C SER A 57 13.42 -8.47 6.81
N LYS A 58 14.10 -7.89 7.81
CA LYS A 58 13.81 -6.54 8.29
C LYS A 58 14.11 -5.46 7.25
N GLU A 59 15.26 -5.52 6.60
CA GLU A 59 15.63 -4.58 5.52
C GLU A 59 14.63 -4.63 4.36
N TYR A 60 14.15 -5.83 4.00
CA TYR A 60 13.11 -6.01 2.99
C TYR A 60 11.75 -5.44 3.41
N ALA A 61 11.35 -5.67 4.67
CA ALA A 61 10.12 -5.09 5.22
C ALA A 61 10.17 -3.54 5.22
N GLU A 62 11.28 -2.96 5.67
CA GLU A 62 11.51 -1.52 5.63
C GLU A 62 11.50 -0.96 4.20
N SER A 63 12.03 -1.69 3.22
CA SER A 63 11.99 -1.31 1.80
C SER A 63 10.55 -1.29 1.26
N LEU A 64 9.74 -2.29 1.61
CA LEU A 64 8.32 -2.34 1.24
C LEU A 64 7.53 -1.18 1.87
N GLU A 65 7.80 -0.86 3.12
CA GLU A 65 7.18 0.29 3.79
C GLU A 65 7.56 1.61 3.11
N LYS A 66 8.84 1.78 2.74
CA LYS A 66 9.30 2.94 1.96
C LYS A 66 8.63 3.03 0.59
N MET A 67 8.51 1.93 -0.14
CA MET A 67 7.79 1.90 -1.42
C MET A 67 6.30 2.24 -1.27
N ARG A 68 5.64 1.72 -0.23
CA ARG A 68 4.26 2.08 0.09
C ARG A 68 4.13 3.57 0.42
N ALA A 69 5.00 4.10 1.28
CA ALA A 69 5.02 5.51 1.62
C ALA A 69 5.27 6.40 0.39
N LEU A 70 6.20 6.02 -0.49
CA LEU A 70 6.45 6.72 -1.75
C LEU A 70 5.26 6.65 -2.71
N SER A 71 4.58 5.50 -2.80
CA SER A 71 3.36 5.37 -3.60
C SER A 71 2.24 6.25 -3.07
N ILE A 72 2.07 6.33 -1.75
CA ILE A 72 1.08 7.21 -1.12
C ILE A 72 1.46 8.67 -1.37
N ALA A 73 2.72 9.04 -1.12
CA ALA A 73 3.23 10.39 -1.38
C ALA A 73 3.11 10.78 -2.87
N ALA A 74 3.33 9.86 -3.80
CA ALA A 74 3.13 10.07 -5.23
C ALA A 74 1.65 10.27 -5.58
N ARG A 75 0.73 9.53 -4.96
CA ARG A 75 -0.72 9.74 -5.11
C ARG A 75 -1.17 11.09 -4.53
N ILE A 76 -0.64 11.48 -3.38
CA ILE A 76 -0.86 12.80 -2.75
C ILE A 76 -0.32 13.91 -3.66
N ALA A 77 0.91 13.78 -4.15
CA ALA A 77 1.54 14.75 -5.04
C ALA A 77 0.83 14.88 -6.41
N ARG A 78 0.22 13.80 -6.90
CA ARG A 78 -0.66 13.81 -8.07
C ARG A 78 -2.07 14.36 -7.79
N GLY A 79 -2.40 14.65 -6.53
CA GLY A 79 -3.70 15.16 -6.11
C GLY A 79 -4.83 14.12 -6.08
N GLU A 80 -4.56 12.83 -6.32
CA GLU A 80 -5.58 11.78 -6.41
C GLU A 80 -6.33 11.57 -5.08
N GLU A 81 -5.62 11.64 -3.94
CA GLU A 81 -6.25 11.56 -2.61
C GLU A 81 -7.07 12.81 -2.28
N ILE A 82 -6.65 13.98 -2.77
CA ILE A 82 -7.41 15.23 -2.60
C ILE A 82 -8.67 15.18 -3.46
N SER A 83 -8.58 14.71 -4.71
CA SER A 83 -9.75 14.53 -5.58
C SER A 83 -10.74 13.49 -5.05
N ARG A 84 -10.25 12.36 -4.52
CA ARG A 84 -11.11 11.39 -3.83
C ARG A 84 -11.73 11.97 -2.58
N ALA A 85 -10.94 12.64 -1.72
CA ALA A 85 -11.46 13.28 -0.52
C ALA A 85 -12.47 14.39 -0.84
N GLN A 86 -12.31 15.12 -1.95
CA GLN A 86 -13.28 16.12 -2.42
C GLN A 86 -14.58 15.46 -2.91
N VAL A 87 -14.49 14.39 -3.70
CA VAL A 87 -15.66 13.62 -4.15
C VAL A 87 -16.39 12.99 -2.97
N ASP A 88 -15.66 12.37 -2.05
CA ASP A 88 -16.22 11.77 -0.85
C ASP A 88 -16.81 12.84 0.08
N PHE A 89 -16.15 13.99 0.25
CA PHE A 89 -16.69 15.12 1.01
C PHE A 89 -17.98 15.68 0.39
N LEU A 90 -18.05 15.81 -0.94
CA LEU A 90 -19.27 16.24 -1.63
C LEU A 90 -20.40 15.21 -1.51
N ASN A 91 -20.08 13.92 -1.61
CA ASN A 91 -21.05 12.84 -1.44
C ASN A 91 -21.55 12.71 0.01
N PHE A 92 -20.70 12.97 1.00
CA PHE A 92 -21.05 12.78 2.42
C PHE A 92 -21.72 14.02 3.04
N ASN A 93 -21.28 15.23 2.66
CA ASN A 93 -21.76 16.47 3.28
C ASN A 93 -22.76 17.26 2.43
N TYR A 94 -22.83 17.03 1.11
CA TYR A 94 -23.71 17.79 0.21
C TYR A 94 -24.45 16.92 -0.82
N PRO A 95 -25.14 15.83 -0.39
CA PRO A 95 -25.93 15.00 -1.30
C PRO A 95 -27.03 15.79 -2.02
N GLU A 96 -27.54 16.86 -1.40
CA GLU A 96 -28.55 17.73 -2.00
C GLU A 96 -28.01 18.54 -3.20
N MET A 97 -26.74 18.98 -3.19
CA MET A 97 -26.15 19.73 -4.31
C MET A 97 -25.88 18.86 -5.54
N LEU A 98 -25.59 17.56 -5.35
CA LEU A 98 -25.45 16.59 -6.45
C LEU A 98 -26.81 16.20 -7.04
N ASN A 99 -27.84 16.08 -6.18
CA ASN A 99 -29.22 15.97 -6.62
C ASN A 99 -29.64 17.22 -7.41
N ASP A 100 -29.28 18.41 -6.95
CA ASP A 100 -29.62 19.67 -7.61
C ASP A 100 -28.91 19.79 -8.97
N ALA A 101 -27.62 19.43 -9.07
CA ALA A 101 -26.91 19.39 -10.35
C ALA A 101 -27.53 18.39 -11.35
N SER A 102 -27.96 17.21 -10.88
CA SER A 102 -28.63 16.21 -11.71
C SER A 102 -30.02 16.68 -12.16
N VAL A 103 -30.77 17.32 -11.27
CA VAL A 103 -32.08 17.92 -11.55
C VAL A 103 -31.95 19.08 -12.54
N VAL A 104 -30.96 19.95 -12.36
CA VAL A 104 -30.65 21.06 -13.27
C VAL A 104 -30.27 20.53 -14.65
N ASN A 105 -29.40 19.52 -14.74
CA ASN A 105 -29.06 18.89 -16.02
C ASN A 105 -30.30 18.25 -16.67
N HIS A 106 -31.15 17.59 -15.89
CA HIS A 106 -32.40 17.03 -16.41
C HIS A 106 -33.36 18.12 -16.95
N LYS A 107 -33.45 19.28 -16.28
CA LYS A 107 -34.22 20.44 -16.75
C LYS A 107 -33.66 21.02 -18.05
N ILE A 108 -32.33 21.14 -18.16
CA ILE A 108 -31.65 21.61 -19.37
C ILE A 108 -31.95 20.66 -20.54
N GLN A 109 -31.78 19.36 -20.35
CA GLN A 109 -32.04 18.36 -21.38
C GLN A 109 -33.52 18.32 -21.80
N SER A 110 -34.44 18.46 -20.85
CA SER A 110 -35.87 18.53 -21.13
C SER A 110 -36.23 19.78 -21.92
N ALA A 111 -35.61 20.92 -21.59
CA ALA A 111 -35.77 22.16 -22.34
C ALA A 111 -35.28 22.02 -23.80
N PHE A 112 -34.10 21.44 -24.02
CA PHE A 112 -33.61 21.19 -25.38
C PHE A 112 -34.50 20.26 -26.17
N LYS A 113 -35.02 19.20 -25.53
CA LYS A 113 -35.95 18.28 -26.17
C LYS A 113 -37.25 18.98 -26.60
N LEU A 114 -37.83 19.82 -25.75
CA LEU A 114 -39.03 20.59 -26.08
C LEU A 114 -38.77 21.56 -27.26
N LEU A 115 -37.62 22.22 -27.25
CA LEU A 115 -37.22 23.08 -28.37
C LEU A 115 -37.06 22.25 -29.64
N ASP A 116 -36.43 21.09 -29.59
CA ASP A 116 -36.25 20.22 -30.75
C ASP A 116 -37.57 19.62 -31.28
N GLU A 117 -38.55 19.38 -30.41
CA GLU A 117 -39.89 18.89 -30.77
C GLU A 117 -40.81 19.98 -31.37
N SER A 118 -40.48 21.27 -31.21
CA SER A 118 -41.25 22.37 -31.81
C SER A 118 -41.24 22.31 -33.35
N GLN A 119 -42.36 22.66 -33.98
CA GLN A 119 -42.48 22.51 -35.45
C GLN A 119 -41.86 23.65 -36.23
N ASN A 120 -41.87 24.85 -35.67
CA ASN A 120 -41.43 26.07 -36.36
C ASN A 120 -40.61 26.95 -35.42
N ARG A 121 -39.80 27.82 -36.02
CA ARG A 121 -38.90 28.71 -35.27
C ARG A 121 -39.63 29.58 -34.24
N LYS A 122 -40.81 30.11 -34.60
CA LYS A 122 -41.57 31.02 -33.74
C LYS A 122 -42.06 30.32 -32.47
N GLU A 123 -42.57 29.10 -32.59
CA GLU A 123 -42.99 28.26 -31.47
C GLU A 123 -41.80 27.94 -30.55
N ALA A 124 -40.63 27.65 -31.13
CA ALA A 124 -39.40 27.41 -30.37
C ALA A 124 -38.96 28.65 -29.58
N GLU A 125 -39.04 29.85 -30.18
CA GLU A 125 -38.73 31.12 -29.50
C GLU A 125 -39.71 31.41 -28.35
N GLU A 126 -41.01 31.15 -28.54
CA GLU A 126 -42.03 31.28 -27.49
C GLU A 126 -41.81 30.27 -26.34
N MET A 127 -41.34 29.06 -26.64
CA MET A 127 -40.96 28.08 -25.62
C MET A 127 -39.69 28.50 -24.88
N LEU A 128 -38.70 29.06 -25.59
CA LEU A 128 -37.45 29.55 -24.98
C LEU A 128 -37.72 30.64 -23.94
N GLN A 129 -38.65 31.55 -24.22
CA GLN A 129 -39.05 32.62 -23.29
C GLN A 129 -39.69 32.11 -21.99
N LYS A 130 -40.22 30.88 -21.99
CA LYS A 130 -40.82 30.25 -20.81
C LYS A 130 -39.81 29.54 -19.92
N ILE A 131 -38.58 29.32 -20.41
CA ILE A 131 -37.51 28.70 -19.63
C ILE A 131 -36.95 29.73 -18.64
N ASP A 132 -36.65 29.30 -17.42
CA ASP A 132 -36.07 30.14 -16.38
C ASP A 132 -34.75 30.77 -16.86
N SER A 133 -34.64 32.09 -16.75
CA SER A 133 -33.47 32.85 -17.17
C SER A 133 -32.20 32.41 -16.44
N LYS A 134 -32.33 31.96 -15.18
CA LYS A 134 -31.19 31.43 -14.42
C LYS A 134 -30.60 30.18 -15.06
N LEU A 135 -31.46 29.33 -15.62
CA LEU A 135 -31.05 28.10 -16.30
C LEU A 135 -30.35 28.44 -17.63
N LEU A 136 -30.88 29.42 -18.36
CA LEU A 136 -30.35 29.86 -19.65
C LEU A 136 -28.94 30.46 -19.55
N THR A 137 -28.62 31.14 -18.45
CA THR A 137 -27.29 31.72 -18.21
C THR A 137 -26.25 30.73 -17.69
N MET A 138 -26.62 29.46 -17.46
CA MET A 138 -25.66 28.46 -16.96
C MET A 138 -24.66 28.07 -18.05
N PRO A 139 -23.41 27.76 -17.68
CA PRO A 139 -22.43 27.22 -18.62
C PRO A 139 -22.89 25.84 -19.11
N TYR A 140 -22.67 25.55 -20.38
CA TYR A 140 -23.03 24.28 -21.00
C TYR A 140 -21.81 23.62 -21.67
N GLY A 141 -21.51 22.39 -21.24
CA GLY A 141 -20.34 21.65 -21.71
C GLY A 141 -19.03 22.14 -21.09
N SER A 142 -17.93 22.03 -21.84
CA SER A 142 -16.58 22.41 -21.39
C SER A 142 -16.06 23.73 -21.98
N GLY A 143 -16.89 24.45 -22.74
CA GLY A 143 -16.55 25.72 -23.40
C GLY A 143 -17.06 26.95 -22.64
N GLU A 144 -17.00 28.11 -23.29
CA GLU A 144 -17.58 29.38 -22.79
C GLU A 144 -19.07 29.53 -23.13
N ASP A 145 -19.65 28.54 -23.82
CA ASP A 145 -21.05 28.57 -24.26
C ASP A 145 -22.01 28.40 -23.09
N THR A 146 -23.14 29.09 -23.16
CA THR A 146 -24.25 28.95 -22.21
C THR A 146 -25.34 28.02 -22.74
N VAL A 147 -26.24 27.60 -21.84
CA VAL A 147 -27.46 26.86 -22.21
C VAL A 147 -28.29 27.65 -23.23
N PHE A 148 -28.33 28.98 -23.13
CA PHE A 148 -28.98 29.85 -24.10
C PHE A 148 -28.35 29.76 -25.50
N ASP A 149 -27.02 29.81 -25.59
CA ASP A 149 -26.32 29.75 -26.88
C ASP A 149 -26.61 28.43 -27.59
N HIS A 150 -26.63 27.33 -26.83
CA HIS A 150 -26.98 26.03 -27.37
C HIS A 150 -28.46 25.94 -27.78
N ALA A 151 -29.39 26.52 -27.00
CA ALA A 151 -30.79 26.60 -27.36
C ALA A 151 -31.00 27.38 -28.68
N MET A 152 -30.30 28.51 -28.85
CA MET A 152 -30.37 29.30 -30.09
C MET A 152 -29.81 28.55 -31.30
N GLN A 153 -28.81 27.68 -31.12
CA GLN A 153 -28.32 26.78 -32.19
C GLN A 153 -29.39 25.76 -32.61
N ILE A 154 -30.23 25.28 -31.69
CA ILE A 154 -31.34 24.38 -32.02
C ILE A 154 -32.43 25.13 -32.80
N ILE A 155 -32.80 26.33 -32.32
CA ILE A 155 -33.85 27.16 -32.94
C ILE A 155 -33.44 27.63 -34.34
N SER A 156 -32.18 28.04 -34.53
CA SER A 156 -31.67 28.52 -35.82
C SER A 156 -31.65 27.45 -36.92
N LYS A 157 -31.69 26.16 -36.55
CA LYS A 157 -31.82 25.05 -37.50
C LYS A 157 -33.26 24.82 -37.96
N LYS A 158 -34.23 25.50 -37.37
CA LYS A 158 -35.66 25.38 -37.70
C LYS A 158 -36.08 26.44 -38.70
N ASN A 159 -37.00 26.04 -39.59
CA ASN A 159 -37.63 26.91 -40.59
C ASN A 159 -38.74 27.77 -39.98
#